data_AF-A0A6C2C185-F1
#
_entry.id   AF-A0A6C2C185-F1
#
_cell.length_a   1.000
_cell.length_b   1.000
_cell.length_c   1.000
_cell.angle_alpha   90.00
_cell.angle_beta   90.00
_cell.angle_gamma   90.00
#
_symmetry.space_group_name_H-M   'P 1'
#
loop_
_entity.id
_entity.type
_entity.pdbx_description
1 polymer ?
#
loop_
_entity_poly.entity_id
_entity_poly.type
_entity_poly.pdbx_seq_one_letter_code
_entity_poly.pdbx_strand_id
1 'polypeptide(L)'
;MGSSNYLVEAGLASIIDVNLPVMGTNFANAEGLLIEDTNQFINYFEDQFEKEIPERLIKADCLIYVNATNLQEVPRRFYDFLRQYRHTFVRSSEAWSLLIDNLETEFGRGQFSTRVLPYQNVYINEDFTGKVERHGQLDIALSGDFGREFKSYIYLPQEALFVRKNKGTFFLSNQQVDGGKPYRFNLYKQERMQGVQTRFKISYLHNNQQQELFVEDGDTVIFEGTTPLNLNIAIELKGSGSFNFNGLEISLARQGGDLILNDERLYLASGEYINVYSSLQIGQKKPSDKLVIAFAGYRAWSRRFELITQLESLDCNYIVISDFRARGGAFYLDQYGSNEVSNLITDFIDRELSENNIDSANVATFGMSGGTVGALYFGARLGVGKIILGKPIYKIGKFLNKLELATDFGERWVVELFTYLTKTTGNLIEIDQFIESRWLDDILPGALREGTLSETVAHVFSLDEDEYDGESIPVLLSDLKSGGAKRVERRRESGYHSEKTTEVVEWFMNIIKDWD
;
A
#
# COMPACT_ATOMS: atom_id res chain seq x y z
N MET A 1 -21.36 46.88 19.40
CA MET A 1 -22.11 45.98 18.50
C MET A 1 -21.14 45.58 17.40
N GLY A 2 -20.45 44.44 17.37
CA GLY A 2 -20.71 43.14 17.95
C GLY A 2 -20.67 42.11 16.81
N SER A 3 -19.48 41.68 16.40
CA SER A 3 -19.29 40.45 15.62
C SER A 3 -17.95 39.83 16.01
N SER A 4 -18.05 38.63 16.57
CA SER A 4 -17.06 37.90 17.36
C SER A 4 -16.08 37.07 16.52
N ASN A 5 -14.88 36.94 17.09
CA ASN A 5 -13.74 36.10 16.73
C ASN A 5 -14.08 34.62 16.50
N TYR A 6 -13.36 34.00 15.55
CA TYR A 6 -12.66 32.73 15.79
C TYR A 6 -11.26 32.82 15.15
N LEU A 7 -10.29 33.15 15.99
CA LEU A 7 -8.89 32.75 15.86
C LEU A 7 -8.81 31.27 16.27
N VAL A 8 -8.17 30.44 15.47
CA VAL A 8 -7.45 29.25 15.99
C VAL A 8 -6.03 29.33 15.43
N GLU A 9 -5.23 29.97 16.26
CA GLU A 9 -3.81 29.78 16.56
C GLU A 9 -2.86 29.20 15.50
N ALA A 10 -1.94 30.09 15.13
CA ALA A 10 -0.63 29.83 14.57
C ALA A 10 0.16 28.74 15.32
N GLY A 11 0.66 27.76 14.57
CA GLY A 11 1.72 26.85 14.98
C GLY A 11 3.05 27.26 14.35
N LEU A 12 3.83 28.04 15.09
CA LEU A 12 5.28 28.29 15.02
C LEU A 12 6.01 27.91 13.72
N ALA A 13 6.18 28.89 12.84
CA ALA A 13 7.29 28.93 11.90
C ALA A 13 8.59 29.27 12.66
N SER A 14 9.47 28.30 12.82
CA SER A 14 10.88 28.56 13.15
C SER A 14 11.68 28.54 11.86
N ILE A 15 11.67 29.67 11.15
CA ILE A 15 12.60 29.98 10.08
C ILE A 15 13.91 30.36 10.75
N ILE A 16 14.94 29.52 10.66
CA ILE A 16 16.30 29.91 11.03
C ILE A 16 16.85 30.69 9.83
N ASP A 17 17.01 31.99 10.02
CA ASP A 17 17.71 32.90 9.11
C ASP A 17 19.22 32.63 9.20
N VAL A 18 19.67 31.58 8.50
CA VAL A 18 21.08 31.44 8.13
C VAL A 18 21.20 32.15 6.80
N ASN A 19 22.02 33.20 6.70
CA ASN A 19 22.26 34.00 5.49
C ASN A 19 22.76 33.13 4.30
N LEU A 20 21.84 32.38 3.71
CA LEU A 20 21.93 31.72 2.42
C LEU A 20 20.86 32.38 1.55
N PRO A 21 21.15 32.72 0.29
CA PRO A 21 20.24 33.51 -0.53
C PRO A 21 18.94 32.73 -0.82
N VAL A 22 17.89 33.02 -0.05
CA VAL A 22 16.55 32.44 -0.25
C VAL A 22 15.89 33.05 -1.48
N MET A 23 15.71 32.29 -2.57
CA MET A 23 14.64 32.59 -3.53
C MET A 23 13.33 32.00 -3.01
N GLY A 24 12.46 32.88 -2.51
CA GLY A 24 11.18 32.50 -1.93
C GLY A 24 10.25 31.82 -2.92
N THR A 25 9.87 30.58 -2.63
CA THR A 25 8.65 29.94 -3.15
C THR A 25 7.87 29.37 -1.97
N ASN A 26 6.59 29.73 -1.91
CA ASN A 26 5.70 29.51 -0.77
C ASN A 26 5.12 28.08 -0.84
N PHE A 27 5.77 27.10 -0.21
CA PHE A 27 5.23 25.73 -0.10
C PHE A 27 4.42 25.59 1.19
N ALA A 28 3.11 25.81 1.10
CA ALA A 28 2.23 25.90 2.28
C ALA A 28 2.05 24.57 3.07
N ASN A 29 2.64 23.44 2.66
CA ASN A 29 2.40 22.13 3.27
C ASN A 29 3.61 21.18 3.34
N ALA A 30 4.82 21.62 2.97
CA ALA A 30 6.04 20.81 3.05
C ALA A 30 6.96 21.37 4.14
N GLU A 31 7.27 20.56 5.16
CA GLU A 31 8.32 20.86 6.14
C GLU A 31 9.59 20.15 5.68
N GLY A 32 10.55 20.88 5.09
CA GLY A 32 11.83 20.34 4.64
C GLY A 32 12.94 21.36 4.78
N LEU A 33 14.17 20.90 5.08
CA LEU A 33 15.36 21.73 5.18
C LEU A 33 16.17 21.60 3.88
N LEU A 34 16.43 22.71 3.20
CA LEU A 34 17.17 22.75 1.94
C LEU A 34 18.62 23.17 2.16
N ILE A 35 19.59 22.44 1.60
CA ILE A 35 21.02 22.71 1.79
C ILE A 35 21.73 22.75 0.43
N GLU A 36 22.11 23.94 -0.01
CA GLU A 36 22.69 24.16 -1.34
C GLU A 36 24.22 24.00 -1.39
N ASP A 37 24.92 24.31 -0.29
CA ASP A 37 26.37 24.18 -0.17
C ASP A 37 26.74 23.23 0.99
N THR A 38 27.15 22.02 0.61
CA THR A 38 27.58 20.96 1.53
C THR A 38 28.71 21.39 2.43
N ASN A 39 29.70 22.14 1.93
CA ASN A 39 30.86 22.55 2.72
C ASN A 39 30.49 23.67 3.69
N GLN A 40 29.62 24.60 3.26
CA GLN A 40 29.12 25.67 4.13
C GLN A 40 28.20 25.10 5.22
N PHE A 41 27.40 24.08 4.92
CA PHE A 41 26.57 23.39 5.91
C PHE A 41 27.37 22.49 6.85
N ILE A 42 28.39 21.77 6.37
CA ILE A 42 29.30 21.00 7.23
C ILE A 42 30.01 21.96 8.18
N ASN A 43 30.50 23.11 7.69
CA ASN A 43 31.12 24.12 8.55
C ASN A 43 30.12 24.73 9.56
N TYR A 44 28.87 24.99 9.16
CA TYR A 44 27.80 25.40 10.07
C TYR A 44 27.43 24.31 11.09
N PHE A 45 27.43 23.05 10.67
CA PHE A 45 27.20 21.87 11.50
C PHE A 45 28.35 21.67 12.51
N GLU A 46 29.59 21.93 12.12
CA GLU A 46 30.72 21.83 13.05
C GLU A 46 30.80 23.04 14.00
N ASP A 47 30.32 24.22 13.61
CA ASP A 47 30.44 25.47 14.39
C ASP A 47 29.22 25.79 15.29
N GLN A 48 27.99 25.42 14.87
CA GLN A 48 26.74 25.82 15.54
C GLN A 48 25.94 24.65 16.13
N PHE A 49 26.17 23.41 15.69
CA PHE A 49 25.36 22.24 16.04
C PHE A 49 25.62 21.71 17.47
N GLU A 50 26.73 22.10 18.10
CA GLU A 50 26.98 21.82 19.53
C GLU A 50 25.99 22.55 20.46
N LYS A 51 25.27 23.58 19.99
CA LYS A 51 24.62 24.52 20.90
C LYS A 51 23.11 24.48 20.97
N GLU A 52 22.35 24.24 19.90
CA GLU A 52 20.88 24.14 20.01
C GLU A 52 20.24 23.86 18.63
N ILE A 53 19.80 22.62 18.38
CA ILE A 53 18.60 22.42 17.58
C ILE A 53 17.60 21.71 18.50
N PRO A 54 16.45 22.31 18.83
CA PRO A 54 15.40 21.57 19.50
C PRO A 54 14.93 20.45 18.57
N GLU A 55 14.85 19.22 19.07
CA GLU A 55 14.27 18.03 18.40
C GLU A 55 12.93 18.30 17.68
N ARG A 56 12.27 19.42 18.00
CA ARG A 56 11.09 19.99 17.34
C ARG A 56 11.25 20.38 15.86
N LEU A 57 12.47 20.60 15.35
CA LEU A 57 12.68 21.22 14.03
C LEU A 57 12.79 20.24 12.87
N ILE A 58 13.11 18.97 13.12
CA ILE A 58 13.28 17.95 12.08
C ILE A 58 12.35 16.79 12.43
N LYS A 59 11.26 16.66 11.66
CA LYS A 59 10.40 15.47 11.76
C LYS A 59 11.10 14.27 11.11
N ALA A 60 10.69 13.08 11.53
CA ALA A 60 10.74 11.89 10.68
C ALA A 60 10.34 12.27 9.23
N ASP A 61 11.10 11.80 8.24
CA ASP A 61 10.87 12.02 6.79
C ASP A 61 11.30 13.38 6.19
N CYS A 62 12.19 14.14 6.86
CA CYS A 62 12.86 15.28 6.23
C CYS A 62 13.99 14.83 5.28
N LEU A 63 13.95 15.29 4.04
CA LEU A 63 15.05 15.11 3.09
C LEU A 63 16.18 16.10 3.40
N ILE A 64 17.39 15.58 3.62
CA ILE A 64 18.63 16.38 3.59
C ILE A 64 19.36 16.05 2.30
N TYR A 65 19.33 16.98 1.36
CA TYR A 65 20.10 16.91 0.13
C TYR A 65 21.54 17.34 0.41
N VAL A 66 22.50 16.53 -0.01
CA VAL A 66 23.94 16.82 0.14
C VAL A 66 24.60 16.75 -1.23
N ASN A 67 24.92 17.90 -1.81
CA ASN A 67 25.74 17.99 -3.01
C ASN A 67 27.21 17.71 -2.67
N ALA A 68 27.55 16.45 -2.40
CA ALA A 68 28.93 16.06 -2.16
C ALA A 68 29.53 15.55 -3.47
N THR A 69 30.38 16.36 -4.10
CA THR A 69 31.29 15.89 -5.17
C THR A 69 32.28 14.85 -4.65
N ASN A 70 32.48 14.75 -3.34
CA ASN A 70 33.36 13.78 -2.68
C ASN A 70 32.78 13.29 -1.33
N LEU A 71 32.18 12.09 -1.30
CA LEU A 71 31.62 11.50 -0.07
C LEU A 71 32.67 11.22 1.02
N GLN A 72 33.97 11.23 0.69
CA GLN A 72 35.05 11.00 1.65
C GLN A 72 35.37 12.22 2.53
N GLU A 73 34.84 13.41 2.21
CA GLU A 73 35.07 14.65 2.96
C GLU A 73 33.97 14.94 3.99
N VAL A 74 32.92 14.11 4.04
CA VAL A 74 31.80 14.26 4.97
C VAL A 74 32.19 13.68 6.35
N PRO A 75 32.16 14.45 7.45
CA PRO A 75 32.50 13.95 8.77
C PRO A 75 31.62 12.76 9.17
N ARG A 76 32.21 11.72 9.75
CA ARG A 76 31.48 10.50 10.15
C ARG A 76 30.30 10.77 11.10
N ARG A 77 30.45 11.76 11.99
CA ARG A 77 29.37 12.20 12.89
C ARG A 77 28.19 12.84 12.16
N PHE A 78 28.47 13.58 11.09
CA PHE A 78 27.43 14.10 10.21
C PHE A 78 26.69 12.95 9.52
N TYR A 79 27.43 11.95 9.04
CA TYR A 79 26.87 10.73 8.49
C TYR A 79 25.99 9.96 9.49
N ASP A 80 26.40 9.89 10.76
CA ASP A 80 25.65 9.24 11.83
C ASP A 80 24.41 10.07 12.23
N PHE A 81 24.48 11.39 12.22
CA PHE A 81 23.33 12.30 12.38
C PHE A 81 22.32 12.15 11.24
N LEU A 82 22.79 12.15 9.99
CA LEU A 82 21.97 11.93 8.79
C LEU A 82 21.27 10.57 8.80
N ARG A 83 21.92 9.53 9.33
CA ARG A 83 21.29 8.21 9.54
C ARG A 83 20.13 8.24 10.53
N GLN A 84 20.09 9.21 11.45
CA GLN A 84 19.00 9.38 12.42
C GLN A 84 17.74 10.00 11.79
N TYR A 85 17.77 10.49 10.54
CA TYR A 85 16.63 11.18 9.93
C TYR A 85 16.29 10.69 8.50
N ARG A 86 16.83 9.54 8.11
CA ARG A 86 16.44 8.74 6.93
C ARG A 86 16.42 9.53 5.60
N HIS A 87 17.60 9.93 5.10
CA HIS A 87 17.72 10.70 3.86
C HIS A 87 17.93 9.87 2.60
N THR A 88 17.32 10.32 1.50
CA THR A 88 17.67 9.91 0.14
C THR A 88 18.92 10.69 -0.31
N PHE A 89 20.03 10.00 -0.51
CA PHE A 89 21.21 10.58 -1.16
C PHE A 89 20.96 10.69 -2.66
N VAL A 90 20.94 11.89 -3.19
CA VAL A 90 20.81 12.13 -4.62
C VAL A 90 22.14 12.61 -5.17
N ARG A 91 22.74 11.85 -6.10
CA ARG A 91 24.00 12.23 -6.77
C ARG A 91 23.69 13.10 -7.99
N SER A 92 24.51 14.13 -8.19
CA SER A 92 24.61 15.00 -9.37
C SER A 92 23.82 16.31 -9.36
N SER A 93 24.34 17.28 -10.10
CA SER A 93 23.75 18.60 -10.36
C SER A 93 22.48 18.56 -11.23
N GLU A 94 22.21 17.47 -11.94
CA GLU A 94 21.00 17.28 -12.77
C GLU A 94 19.79 16.88 -11.92
N ALA A 95 20.05 16.28 -10.76
CA ALA A 95 19.01 15.83 -9.85
C ALA A 95 18.41 16.96 -8.99
N TRP A 96 19.06 18.12 -8.93
CA TRP A 96 18.61 19.31 -8.21
C TRP A 96 17.29 19.86 -8.77
N SER A 97 17.21 20.06 -10.09
CA SER A 97 15.98 20.53 -10.75
C SER A 97 14.84 19.51 -10.62
N LEU A 98 15.16 18.23 -10.81
CA LEU A 98 14.20 17.13 -10.66
C LEU A 98 13.60 17.09 -9.24
N LEU A 99 14.42 17.31 -8.21
CA LEU A 99 13.99 17.22 -6.83
C LEU A 99 13.11 18.41 -6.40
N ILE A 100 13.48 19.65 -6.75
CA ILE A 100 12.66 20.84 -6.49
C ILE A 100 11.31 20.74 -7.21
N ASP A 101 11.32 20.31 -8.46
CA ASP A 101 10.09 20.17 -9.25
C ASP A 101 9.17 19.06 -8.71
N ASN A 102 9.70 18.16 -7.86
CA ASN A 102 8.97 17.01 -7.29
C ASN A 102 8.65 17.15 -5.79
N LEU A 103 9.08 18.21 -5.10
CA LEU A 103 8.90 18.31 -3.63
C LEU A 103 7.43 18.16 -3.18
N GLU A 104 6.49 18.74 -3.91
CA GLU A 104 5.07 18.65 -3.56
C GLU A 104 4.50 17.23 -3.74
N THR A 105 5.00 16.47 -4.72
CA THR A 105 4.56 15.10 -5.02
C THR A 105 5.24 14.08 -4.12
N GLU A 106 6.53 14.28 -3.82
CA GLU A 106 7.33 13.43 -2.92
C GLU A 106 6.96 13.62 -1.44
N PHE A 107 6.61 14.85 -1.02
CA PHE A 107 6.41 15.18 0.41
C PHE A 107 4.99 15.65 0.76
N GLY A 108 4.08 15.67 -0.20
CA GLY A 108 2.67 15.93 0.08
C GLY A 108 2.06 14.83 0.98
N ARG A 109 1.32 15.24 2.02
CA ARG A 109 0.63 14.35 3.00
C ARG A 109 -0.47 13.45 2.40
N GLY A 110 -0.58 13.34 1.08
CA GLY A 110 -1.64 12.61 0.39
C GLY A 110 -1.15 11.27 -0.17
N GLN A 111 -1.89 10.20 0.12
CA GLN A 111 -1.74 8.92 -0.57
C GLN A 111 -2.77 8.86 -1.70
N PHE A 112 -2.34 8.54 -2.92
CA PHE A 112 -3.26 8.23 -4.00
C PHE A 112 -2.65 7.15 -4.88
N SER A 113 -3.29 5.99 -4.85
CA SER A 113 -3.14 4.95 -5.86
C SER A 113 -4.51 4.30 -6.09
N THR A 114 -4.76 3.89 -7.33
CA THR A 114 -5.97 3.21 -7.76
C THR A 114 -5.66 2.21 -8.87
N ARG A 115 -6.52 1.21 -9.06
CA ARG A 115 -6.41 0.24 -10.15
C ARG A 115 -7.67 0.30 -11.00
N VAL A 116 -7.51 0.56 -12.30
CA VAL A 116 -8.55 0.37 -13.29
C VAL A 116 -8.69 -1.11 -13.54
N LEU A 117 -9.86 -1.66 -13.23
CA LEU A 117 -10.12 -3.08 -13.39
C LEU A 117 -10.81 -3.38 -14.72
N PRO A 118 -10.60 -4.58 -15.28
CA PRO A 118 -11.07 -4.90 -16.63
C PRO A 118 -12.59 -4.89 -16.83
N TYR A 119 -13.38 -5.07 -15.77
CA TYR A 119 -14.83 -5.12 -15.89
C TYR A 119 -15.47 -3.74 -16.03
N GLN A 120 -14.77 -2.66 -15.65
CA GLN A 120 -15.41 -1.36 -15.54
C GLN A 120 -15.69 -0.72 -16.88
N ASN A 121 -14.80 -0.88 -17.86
CA ASN A 121 -14.89 -0.24 -19.18
C ASN A 121 -13.85 -0.81 -20.19
N VAL A 122 -13.69 -2.14 -20.29
CA VAL A 122 -12.79 -2.74 -21.29
C VAL A 122 -13.56 -3.21 -22.53
N TYR A 123 -13.16 -2.67 -23.67
CA TYR A 123 -13.66 -3.02 -25.00
C TYR A 123 -12.63 -3.86 -25.74
N ILE A 124 -13.09 -4.96 -26.35
CA ILE A 124 -12.27 -5.77 -27.26
C ILE A 124 -12.55 -5.32 -28.69
N ASN A 125 -11.50 -5.22 -29.50
CA ASN A 125 -11.63 -4.89 -30.91
C ASN A 125 -12.51 -5.94 -31.62
N GLU A 126 -13.52 -5.49 -32.36
CA GLU A 126 -14.48 -6.34 -33.09
C GLU A 126 -13.82 -7.22 -34.15
N ASP A 127 -12.64 -6.82 -34.66
CA ASP A 127 -11.86 -7.59 -35.62
C ASP A 127 -11.06 -8.75 -34.98
N PHE A 128 -11.06 -8.86 -33.64
CA PHE A 128 -10.37 -9.96 -32.95
C PHE A 128 -11.14 -11.27 -33.11
N THR A 129 -10.50 -12.24 -33.75
CA THR A 129 -11.10 -13.56 -34.05
C THR A 129 -10.63 -14.67 -33.11
N GLY A 130 -9.79 -14.34 -32.13
CA GLY A 130 -9.32 -15.29 -31.12
C GLY A 130 -10.34 -15.55 -30.01
N LYS A 131 -9.90 -16.31 -29.01
CA LYS A 131 -10.65 -16.59 -27.79
C LYS A 131 -10.54 -15.41 -26.82
N VAL A 132 -11.66 -15.02 -26.23
CA VAL A 132 -11.72 -14.05 -25.13
C VAL A 132 -12.32 -14.75 -23.92
N GLU A 133 -11.62 -14.72 -22.79
CA GLU A 133 -12.08 -15.25 -21.51
C GLU A 133 -12.09 -14.14 -20.46
N ARG A 134 -13.16 -14.07 -19.67
CA ARG A 134 -13.26 -13.14 -18.53
C ARG A 134 -13.34 -13.97 -17.25
N HIS A 135 -12.34 -13.82 -16.38
CA HIS A 135 -12.32 -14.51 -15.09
C HIS A 135 -12.92 -13.59 -14.02
N GLY A 136 -14.25 -13.57 -13.96
CA GLY A 136 -15.00 -12.66 -13.09
C GLY A 136 -14.67 -11.19 -13.40
N GLN A 137 -14.27 -10.45 -12.36
CA GLN A 137 -13.84 -9.04 -12.47
C GLN A 137 -12.34 -8.86 -12.30
N LEU A 138 -11.58 -9.96 -12.20
CA LEU A 138 -10.14 -9.97 -11.93
C LEU A 138 -9.34 -9.64 -13.19
N ASP A 139 -9.63 -10.35 -14.28
CA ASP A 139 -8.83 -10.27 -15.49
C ASP A 139 -9.61 -10.64 -16.78
N ILE A 140 -9.02 -10.29 -17.91
CA ILE A 140 -9.49 -10.64 -19.25
C ILE A 140 -8.33 -11.21 -20.07
N ALA A 141 -8.48 -12.46 -20.50
CA ALA A 141 -7.49 -13.18 -21.29
C ALA A 141 -7.90 -13.22 -22.77
N LEU A 142 -6.97 -12.85 -23.65
CA LEU A 142 -7.10 -12.95 -25.10
C LEU A 142 -6.13 -14.01 -25.61
N SER A 143 -6.61 -15.02 -26.34
CA SER A 143 -5.75 -16.04 -26.94
C SER A 143 -6.01 -16.21 -28.44
N GLY A 144 -4.98 -16.09 -29.28
CA GLY A 144 -5.14 -16.23 -30.73
C GLY A 144 -3.98 -15.67 -31.53
N ASP A 145 -4.20 -15.41 -32.82
CA ASP A 145 -3.27 -14.70 -33.70
C ASP A 145 -3.57 -13.20 -33.69
N PHE A 146 -2.65 -12.41 -33.15
CA PHE A 146 -2.66 -10.95 -33.10
C PHE A 146 -2.04 -10.33 -34.38
N GLY A 147 -1.58 -11.15 -35.33
CA GLY A 147 -1.04 -10.72 -36.60
C GLY A 147 0.43 -10.31 -36.56
N ARG A 148 0.96 -9.93 -37.73
CA ARG A 148 2.39 -9.62 -37.91
C ARG A 148 2.80 -8.22 -37.46
N GLU A 149 1.85 -7.32 -37.27
CA GLU A 149 2.07 -5.94 -36.85
C GLU A 149 1.27 -5.63 -35.59
N PHE A 150 1.71 -4.62 -34.84
CA PHE A 150 0.97 -4.13 -33.68
C PHE A 150 -0.42 -3.64 -34.10
N LYS A 151 -1.45 -4.17 -33.45
CA LYS A 151 -2.85 -3.77 -33.63
C LYS A 151 -3.51 -3.62 -32.27
N SER A 152 -4.37 -2.63 -32.12
CA SER A 152 -5.11 -2.39 -30.88
C SER A 152 -6.17 -3.46 -30.69
N TYR A 153 -6.09 -4.22 -29.61
CA TYR A 153 -7.06 -5.28 -29.28
C TYR A 153 -7.91 -4.96 -28.05
N ILE A 154 -7.38 -4.13 -27.13
CA ILE A 154 -8.06 -3.75 -25.89
C ILE A 154 -8.11 -2.23 -25.82
N TYR A 155 -9.26 -1.68 -25.48
CA TYR A 155 -9.48 -0.24 -25.33
C TYR A 155 -10.18 0.09 -24.00
N LEU A 156 -9.64 1.09 -23.30
CA LEU A 156 -10.22 1.67 -22.08
C LEU A 156 -10.52 3.18 -22.32
N PRO A 157 -11.80 3.60 -22.34
CA PRO A 157 -12.21 4.97 -22.61
C PRO A 157 -12.05 5.92 -21.40
N GLN A 158 -12.16 7.21 -21.74
CA GLN A 158 -11.88 8.42 -20.95
C GLN A 158 -12.47 8.49 -19.53
N GLU A 159 -13.59 7.84 -19.24
CA GLU A 159 -14.30 7.98 -17.95
C GLU A 159 -13.59 7.31 -16.77
N ALA A 160 -12.53 6.55 -17.02
CA ALA A 160 -11.89 5.73 -16.00
C ALA A 160 -10.87 6.48 -15.12
N LEU A 161 -10.30 7.61 -15.58
CA LEU A 161 -9.03 8.11 -15.04
C LEU A 161 -9.00 9.61 -14.81
N PHE A 162 -9.13 10.02 -13.54
CA PHE A 162 -8.90 11.39 -13.10
C PHE A 162 -7.63 11.48 -12.26
N VAL A 163 -6.58 12.10 -12.82
CA VAL A 163 -5.38 12.46 -12.07
C VAL A 163 -5.55 13.89 -11.58
N ARG A 164 -5.54 14.11 -10.25
CA ARG A 164 -5.57 15.46 -9.66
C ARG A 164 -4.36 16.27 -10.11
N LYS A 165 -4.48 17.59 -10.05
CA LYS A 165 -3.40 18.57 -10.30
C LYS A 165 -2.10 18.11 -9.59
N ASN A 166 -0.96 18.12 -10.29
CA ASN A 166 0.40 17.67 -9.92
C ASN A 166 0.86 16.37 -10.62
N LYS A 167 2.17 16.11 -10.61
CA LYS A 167 2.83 15.00 -11.32
C LYS A 167 2.26 13.65 -10.84
N GLY A 168 1.77 12.86 -11.78
CA GLY A 168 1.24 11.52 -11.52
C GLY A 168 2.10 10.48 -12.21
N THR A 169 2.25 9.31 -11.60
CA THR A 169 2.97 8.18 -12.19
C THR A 169 2.00 7.06 -12.53
N PHE A 170 2.16 6.51 -13.72
CA PHE A 170 1.50 5.29 -14.14
C PHE A 170 2.43 4.15 -13.81
N PHE A 171 1.96 3.26 -12.95
CA PHE A 171 2.60 1.98 -12.78
C PHE A 171 1.85 0.98 -13.65
N LEU A 172 2.47 0.54 -14.74
CA LEU A 172 1.93 -0.52 -15.58
C LEU A 172 2.18 -1.87 -14.88
N SER A 173 1.58 -2.08 -13.71
CA SER A 173 1.84 -3.27 -12.91
C SER A 173 1.11 -4.52 -13.47
N ASN A 174 1.82 -5.64 -13.42
CA ASN A 174 1.31 -7.01 -13.35
C ASN A 174 0.68 -7.67 -14.58
N GLN A 175 0.99 -7.26 -15.81
CA GLN A 175 0.50 -8.00 -16.98
C GLN A 175 1.17 -9.38 -17.07
N GLN A 176 0.38 -10.45 -17.10
CA GLN A 176 0.90 -11.79 -17.39
C GLN A 176 0.81 -12.06 -18.89
N VAL A 177 1.97 -12.27 -19.50
CA VAL A 177 2.08 -12.58 -20.94
C VAL A 177 2.68 -13.96 -21.10
N ASP A 178 1.89 -14.87 -21.67
CA ASP A 178 2.39 -16.19 -22.00
C ASP A 178 3.30 -16.12 -23.24
N GLY A 179 4.49 -16.71 -23.14
CA GLY A 179 5.46 -16.77 -24.23
C GLY A 179 6.28 -15.50 -24.50
N GLY A 180 6.32 -14.52 -23.58
CA GLY A 180 7.25 -13.38 -23.64
C GLY A 180 7.11 -12.49 -24.87
N LYS A 181 5.90 -12.42 -25.44
CA LYS A 181 5.64 -11.70 -26.70
C LYS A 181 5.46 -10.21 -26.45
N PRO A 182 5.87 -9.36 -27.40
CA PRO A 182 5.85 -7.93 -27.17
C PRO A 182 4.41 -7.40 -27.26
N TYR A 183 4.03 -6.61 -26.27
CA TYR A 183 2.81 -5.82 -26.26
C TYR A 183 3.17 -4.34 -26.14
N ARG A 184 2.26 -3.46 -26.56
CA ARG A 184 2.45 -2.02 -26.43
C ARG A 184 1.23 -1.38 -25.78
N PHE A 185 1.47 -0.63 -24.71
CA PHE A 185 0.49 0.26 -24.13
C PHE A 185 0.57 1.62 -24.80
N ASN A 186 -0.57 2.12 -25.29
CA ASN A 186 -0.69 3.44 -25.85
C ASN A 186 -1.61 4.27 -24.96
N LEU A 187 -1.04 5.27 -24.29
CA LEU A 187 -1.76 6.25 -23.52
C LEU A 187 -2.06 7.47 -24.38
N TYR A 188 -3.34 7.81 -24.52
CA TYR A 188 -3.81 8.98 -25.23
C TYR A 188 -4.34 10.02 -24.24
N LYS A 189 -3.58 11.09 -24.06
CA LYS A 189 -3.94 12.24 -23.23
C LYS A 189 -4.62 13.29 -24.09
N GLN A 190 -5.75 13.81 -23.61
CA GLN A 190 -6.47 14.90 -24.25
C GLN A 190 -6.51 16.12 -23.33
N GLU A 191 -5.91 17.22 -23.76
CA GLU A 191 -5.99 18.51 -23.07
C GLU A 191 -6.84 19.48 -23.87
N ARG A 192 -7.64 20.29 -23.16
CA ARG A 192 -8.39 21.40 -23.76
C ARG A 192 -7.90 22.70 -23.14
N MET A 193 -7.03 23.42 -23.85
CA MET A 193 -6.54 24.73 -23.44
C MET A 193 -7.10 25.79 -24.39
N GLN A 194 -7.81 26.78 -23.83
CA GLN A 194 -8.34 27.94 -24.57
C GLN A 194 -9.10 27.58 -25.87
N GLY A 195 -9.84 26.46 -25.87
CA GLY A 195 -10.63 26.02 -27.03
C GLY A 195 -9.88 25.13 -28.03
N VAL A 196 -8.57 24.95 -27.89
CA VAL A 196 -7.75 24.02 -28.70
C VAL A 196 -7.68 22.66 -28.01
N GLN A 197 -7.92 21.59 -28.76
CA GLN A 197 -7.81 20.21 -28.30
C GLN A 197 -6.46 19.64 -28.74
N THR A 198 -5.59 19.35 -27.79
CA THR A 198 -4.28 18.70 -28.04
C THR A 198 -4.35 17.24 -27.62
N ARG A 199 -3.85 16.34 -28.48
CA ARG A 199 -3.74 14.90 -28.18
C ARG A 199 -2.27 14.50 -28.09
N PHE A 200 -1.87 13.90 -26.97
CA PHE A 200 -0.55 13.32 -26.78
C PHE A 200 -0.67 11.80 -26.76
N LYS A 201 0.23 11.10 -27.46
CA LYS A 201 0.35 9.63 -27.44
C LYS A 201 1.65 9.25 -26.77
N ILE A 202 1.59 8.47 -25.70
CA ILE A 202 2.77 7.84 -25.10
C ILE A 202 2.67 6.34 -25.31
N SER A 203 3.74 5.76 -25.83
CA SER A 203 3.80 4.35 -26.20
C SER A 203 4.83 3.66 -25.33
N TYR A 204 4.39 2.73 -24.48
CA TYR A 204 5.26 1.84 -23.73
C TYR A 204 5.28 0.48 -24.43
N LEU A 205 6.46 0.02 -24.85
CA LEU A 205 6.66 -1.27 -25.50
C LEU A 205 7.30 -2.23 -24.49
N HIS A 206 6.61 -3.32 -24.17
CA HIS A 206 7.21 -4.41 -23.42
C HIS A 206 7.97 -5.31 -24.40
N ASN A 207 9.27 -5.46 -24.21
CA ASN A 207 10.06 -6.51 -24.84
C ASN A 207 10.93 -7.20 -23.78
N ASN A 208 11.14 -8.51 -23.94
CA ASN A 208 11.98 -9.25 -23.00
C ASN A 208 13.47 -8.84 -23.06
N GLN A 209 13.88 -7.99 -24.02
CA GLN A 209 15.21 -7.38 -24.10
C GLN A 209 15.12 -6.09 -24.92
N GLN A 210 15.60 -4.97 -24.34
CA GLN A 210 15.89 -3.64 -24.90
C GLN A 210 14.81 -2.55 -24.76
N GLN A 211 14.97 -1.73 -23.71
CA GLN A 211 14.47 -0.36 -23.63
C GLN A 211 14.92 0.45 -24.87
N GLU A 212 14.01 0.66 -25.82
CA GLU A 212 14.06 1.81 -26.72
C GLU A 212 12.66 2.42 -26.79
N LEU A 213 12.40 3.32 -25.84
CA LEU A 213 11.76 4.63 -26.00
C LEU A 213 11.38 5.14 -24.61
N PHE A 214 12.18 6.09 -24.10
CA PHE A 214 12.00 6.92 -22.90
C PHE A 214 11.10 6.37 -21.80
N VAL A 215 11.72 5.66 -20.86
CA VAL A 215 11.24 5.55 -19.49
C VAL A 215 12.47 5.64 -18.58
N GLU A 216 12.60 6.75 -17.83
CA GLU A 216 13.53 6.76 -16.70
C GLU A 216 12.91 5.88 -15.59
N ASP A 217 13.58 4.75 -15.40
CA ASP A 217 13.46 3.71 -14.36
C ASP A 217 12.24 2.76 -14.40
N GLY A 218 12.48 1.52 -14.84
CA GLY A 218 11.54 0.40 -14.72
C GLY A 218 10.25 0.52 -15.54
N ASP A 219 9.27 -0.33 -15.29
CA ASP A 219 7.96 -0.40 -16.00
C ASP A 219 7.01 0.78 -15.67
N THR A 220 7.58 1.96 -15.44
CA THR A 220 6.94 3.09 -14.77
C THR A 220 6.86 4.30 -15.70
N VAL A 221 5.68 4.77 -16.07
CA VAL A 221 5.56 5.94 -16.95
C VAL A 221 5.16 7.18 -16.15
N ILE A 222 6.07 8.14 -16.00
CA ILE A 222 5.84 9.38 -15.26
C ILE A 222 5.21 10.43 -16.20
N PHE A 223 4.15 11.12 -15.75
CA PHE A 223 3.59 12.27 -16.44
C PHE A 223 3.45 13.49 -15.57
N GLU A 224 3.73 14.63 -16.20
CA GLU A 224 3.55 15.93 -15.61
C GLU A 224 2.36 16.65 -16.26
N GLY A 225 1.52 17.25 -15.42
CA GLY A 225 0.33 17.96 -15.86
C GLY A 225 -0.07 19.04 -14.86
N THR A 226 -0.29 20.24 -15.35
CA THR A 226 -0.79 21.38 -14.55
C THR A 226 -2.33 21.43 -14.48
N THR A 227 -3.00 20.52 -15.19
CA THR A 227 -4.46 20.38 -15.24
C THR A 227 -4.86 18.92 -15.06
N PRO A 228 -6.08 18.63 -14.55
CA PRO A 228 -6.56 17.26 -14.45
C PRO A 228 -6.53 16.54 -15.80
N LEU A 229 -5.98 15.34 -15.81
CA LEU A 229 -5.77 14.57 -17.04
C LEU A 229 -6.92 13.61 -17.28
N ASN A 230 -7.45 13.65 -18.50
CA ASN A 230 -8.36 12.63 -19.03
C ASN A 230 -7.58 11.72 -19.98
N LEU A 231 -7.66 10.41 -19.75
CA LEU A 231 -6.80 9.43 -20.41
C LEU A 231 -7.61 8.32 -21.06
N ASN A 232 -7.24 7.97 -22.29
CA ASN A 232 -7.69 6.76 -22.96
C ASN A 232 -6.50 5.82 -23.13
N ILE A 233 -6.73 4.52 -23.00
CA ILE A 233 -5.67 3.52 -23.15
C ILE A 233 -6.06 2.57 -24.26
N ALA A 234 -5.11 2.27 -25.15
CA ALA A 234 -5.21 1.16 -26.08
C ALA A 234 -4.03 0.20 -25.89
N ILE A 235 -4.32 -1.09 -25.84
CA ILE A 235 -3.29 -2.14 -25.77
C ILE A 235 -3.16 -2.75 -27.14
N GLU A 236 -1.98 -2.59 -27.73
CA GLU A 236 -1.60 -3.19 -29.00
C GLU A 236 -0.87 -4.52 -28.76
N LEU A 237 -1.27 -5.57 -29.47
CA LEU A 237 -0.63 -6.89 -29.43
C LEU A 237 -0.10 -7.25 -30.82
N LYS A 238 0.90 -8.13 -30.88
CA LYS A 238 1.53 -8.64 -32.10
C LYS A 238 1.97 -10.09 -31.89
N GLY A 239 1.94 -10.90 -32.94
CA GLY A 239 2.30 -12.32 -32.92
C GLY A 239 1.09 -13.21 -32.60
N SER A 240 1.30 -14.37 -31.98
CA SER A 240 0.23 -15.31 -31.62
C SER A 240 0.44 -15.85 -30.21
N GLY A 241 -0.58 -16.06 -29.39
CA GLY A 241 -0.37 -16.55 -28.02
C GLY A 241 -1.51 -16.14 -27.10
N SER A 242 -1.22 -16.04 -25.80
CA SER A 242 -2.16 -15.57 -24.79
C SER A 242 -1.67 -14.29 -24.12
N PHE A 243 -2.55 -13.33 -23.93
CA PHE A 243 -2.31 -12.08 -23.21
C PHE A 243 -3.37 -11.93 -22.13
N ASN A 244 -2.95 -11.78 -20.87
CA ASN A 244 -3.86 -11.57 -19.75
C ASN A 244 -3.78 -10.14 -19.22
N PHE A 245 -4.90 -9.41 -19.30
CA PHE A 245 -5.03 -8.07 -18.75
C PHE A 245 -5.73 -8.09 -17.40
N ASN A 246 -4.99 -7.81 -16.32
CA ASN A 246 -5.47 -7.81 -14.93
C ASN A 246 -5.64 -6.41 -14.32
N GLY A 247 -5.72 -5.38 -15.18
CA GLY A 247 -5.94 -4.00 -14.79
C GLY A 247 -4.71 -3.11 -14.96
N LEU A 248 -4.91 -1.81 -14.73
CA LEU A 248 -3.87 -0.79 -14.80
C LEU A 248 -3.80 -0.03 -13.48
N GLU A 249 -2.61 0.14 -12.93
CA GLU A 249 -2.41 0.92 -11.72
C GLU A 249 -1.92 2.34 -11.99
N ILE A 250 -2.42 3.25 -11.16
CA ILE A 250 -2.13 4.68 -11.27
C ILE A 250 -1.96 5.21 -9.87
N SER A 251 -0.84 5.89 -9.65
CA SER A 251 -0.55 6.49 -8.37
C SER A 251 0.08 7.87 -8.53
N LEU A 252 0.35 8.51 -7.40
CA LEU A 252 1.24 9.65 -7.38
C LEU A 252 2.67 9.21 -7.68
N ALA A 253 3.38 10.07 -8.40
CA ALA A 253 4.80 9.91 -8.64
C ALA A 253 5.56 10.12 -7.35
N ARG A 254 6.33 9.11 -6.95
CA ARG A 254 7.26 9.17 -5.83
C ARG A 254 8.56 8.44 -6.22
N GLN A 255 9.69 8.99 -5.83
CA GLN A 255 11.05 8.49 -6.07
C GLN A 255 11.55 7.68 -4.86
N GLY A 256 11.09 8.04 -3.65
CA GLY A 256 11.50 7.38 -2.41
C GLY A 256 10.51 6.36 -1.86
N GLY A 257 9.50 5.96 -2.64
CA GLY A 257 8.41 5.07 -2.23
C GLY A 257 7.27 5.10 -3.25
N ASP A 258 6.13 4.49 -2.93
CA ASP A 258 4.96 4.36 -3.79
C ASP A 258 3.74 5.08 -3.27
N LEU A 259 3.29 4.74 -2.05
CA LEU A 259 2.12 5.33 -1.43
C LEU A 259 2.52 6.49 -0.52
N ILE A 260 3.59 6.28 0.24
CA ILE A 260 4.24 7.26 1.12
C ILE A 260 5.75 7.18 0.93
N LEU A 261 6.48 8.10 1.56
CA LEU A 261 7.93 8.03 1.52
C LEU A 261 8.42 6.80 2.30
N ASN A 262 9.40 6.08 1.73
CA ASN A 262 10.07 4.92 2.31
C ASN A 262 9.20 3.67 2.58
N ASP A 263 8.05 3.54 1.92
CA ASP A 263 7.37 2.25 1.87
C ASP A 263 8.07 1.28 0.91
N GLU A 264 7.84 -0.01 1.10
CA GLU A 264 8.40 -1.10 0.31
C GLU A 264 7.27 -1.92 -0.35
N ARG A 265 7.59 -2.55 -1.49
CA ARG A 265 6.77 -3.60 -2.11
C ARG A 265 7.43 -4.95 -1.92
N LEU A 266 6.72 -5.86 -1.26
CA LEU A 266 7.11 -7.27 -1.18
C LEU A 266 6.55 -7.99 -2.43
N TYR A 267 7.41 -8.22 -3.42
CA TYR A 267 7.03 -8.81 -4.70
C TYR A 267 6.94 -10.34 -4.63
N LEU A 268 5.84 -10.86 -5.15
CA LEU A 268 5.64 -12.26 -5.49
C LEU A 268 6.27 -12.55 -6.86
N ALA A 269 6.54 -13.83 -7.14
CA ALA A 269 7.03 -14.32 -8.42
C ALA A 269 6.05 -14.03 -9.58
N SER A 270 4.77 -13.84 -9.29
CA SER A 270 3.75 -13.43 -10.26
C SER A 270 3.85 -11.96 -10.69
N GLY A 271 4.68 -11.15 -10.01
CA GLY A 271 4.74 -9.69 -10.14
C GLY A 271 3.75 -8.96 -9.22
N GLU A 272 2.77 -9.66 -8.63
CA GLU A 272 1.94 -9.09 -7.57
C GLU A 272 2.77 -8.71 -6.36
N TYR A 273 2.26 -7.80 -5.52
CA TYR A 273 3.01 -7.33 -4.36
C TYR A 273 2.11 -6.91 -3.22
N ILE A 274 2.73 -6.75 -2.06
CA ILE A 274 2.14 -6.26 -0.82
C ILE A 274 2.90 -5.01 -0.41
N ASN A 275 2.20 -3.93 -0.11
CA ASN A 275 2.81 -2.69 0.36
C ASN A 275 3.04 -2.76 1.86
N VAL A 276 4.23 -2.39 2.30
CA VAL A 276 4.60 -2.34 3.71
C VAL A 276 5.31 -1.03 4.04
N TYR A 277 5.09 -0.52 5.23
CA TYR A 277 5.85 0.62 5.75
C TYR A 277 6.15 0.37 7.23
N SER A 278 7.39 0.66 7.63
CA SER A 278 7.87 0.51 9.00
C SER A 278 8.37 1.85 9.53
N SER A 279 7.80 2.29 10.66
CA SER A 279 8.29 3.47 11.37
C SER A 279 9.64 3.25 12.05
N LEU A 280 10.04 1.98 12.25
CA LEU A 280 11.32 1.61 12.89
C LEU A 280 12.53 1.98 12.06
N GLN A 281 12.31 2.01 10.75
CA GLN A 281 13.34 2.36 9.79
C GLN A 281 13.57 3.90 9.75
N ILE A 282 12.72 4.69 10.41
CA ILE A 282 12.91 6.13 10.63
C ILE A 282 13.82 6.33 11.84
N GLY A 283 14.91 7.08 11.67
CA GLY A 283 15.95 7.18 12.70
C GLY A 283 15.56 7.98 13.97
N GLN A 284 14.38 8.62 14.01
CA GLN A 284 13.73 8.93 15.29
C GLN A 284 12.91 7.72 15.72
N LYS A 285 13.59 6.68 16.23
CA LYS A 285 12.90 5.64 17.00
C LYS A 285 12.15 6.34 18.11
N LYS A 286 10.84 6.11 18.23
CA LYS A 286 10.15 6.51 19.46
C LYS A 286 10.89 5.82 20.62
N PRO A 287 11.01 6.44 21.79
CA PRO A 287 11.73 5.86 22.94
C PRO A 287 11.10 4.56 23.48
N SER A 288 10.03 4.09 22.85
CA SER A 288 9.26 2.90 23.16
C SER A 288 9.82 1.67 22.44
N ASP A 289 9.87 0.54 23.14
CA ASP A 289 10.15 -0.79 22.59
C ASP A 289 8.90 -1.49 22.05
N LYS A 290 7.72 -0.84 22.19
CA LYS A 290 6.44 -1.35 21.69
C LYS A 290 6.33 -1.16 20.19
N LEU A 291 5.82 -2.19 19.52
CA LEU A 291 5.55 -2.20 18.09
C LEU A 291 4.11 -2.61 17.82
N VAL A 292 3.40 -1.82 17.02
CA VAL A 292 2.10 -2.20 16.46
C VAL A 292 2.26 -2.61 15.00
N ILE A 293 1.86 -3.82 14.64
CA ILE A 293 1.77 -4.28 13.25
C ILE A 293 0.29 -4.25 12.84
N ALA A 294 -0.07 -3.30 11.99
CA ALA A 294 -1.45 -3.07 11.56
C ALA A 294 -1.68 -3.55 10.13
N PHE A 295 -2.71 -4.39 9.97
CA PHE A 295 -3.15 -4.96 8.71
C PHE A 295 -4.42 -4.24 8.24
N ALA A 296 -4.35 -3.60 7.08
CA ALA A 296 -5.47 -2.94 6.42
C ALA A 296 -6.63 -3.90 6.07
N GLY A 297 -7.85 -3.36 6.05
CA GLY A 297 -9.03 -4.07 5.58
C GLY A 297 -9.20 -4.06 4.05
N TYR A 298 -10.37 -4.52 3.59
CA TYR A 298 -10.73 -4.51 2.16
C TYR A 298 -10.90 -3.07 1.61
N ARG A 299 -10.28 -2.79 0.46
CA ARG A 299 -10.33 -1.50 -0.25
C ARG A 299 -10.28 -1.66 -1.77
N ALA A 300 -11.44 -1.65 -2.43
CA ALA A 300 -11.52 -1.81 -3.88
C ALA A 300 -10.95 -0.63 -4.71
N TRP A 301 -11.06 0.60 -4.19
CA TRP A 301 -10.94 1.81 -5.02
C TRP A 301 -9.79 2.73 -4.64
N SER A 302 -9.25 2.56 -3.43
CA SER A 302 -8.21 3.41 -2.88
C SER A 302 -7.13 2.54 -2.27
N ARG A 303 -5.95 2.61 -2.87
CA ARG A 303 -4.75 1.97 -2.38
C ARG A 303 -4.00 2.97 -1.52
N ARG A 304 -3.99 2.70 -0.22
CA ARG A 304 -3.36 3.51 0.82
C ARG A 304 -3.14 2.65 2.05
N PHE A 305 -2.14 3.00 2.84
CA PHE A 305 -2.04 2.52 4.21
C PHE A 305 -3.18 3.08 5.06
N GLU A 306 -3.64 2.26 5.99
CA GLU A 306 -4.63 2.66 7.00
C GLU A 306 -3.93 3.00 8.32
N LEU A 307 -4.59 3.82 9.14
CA LEU A 307 -4.21 4.08 10.53
C LEU A 307 -2.90 4.84 10.78
N ILE A 308 -2.16 5.26 9.75
CA ILE A 308 -0.89 5.98 9.93
C ILE A 308 -1.06 7.17 10.90
N THR A 309 -2.01 8.07 10.65
CA THR A 309 -2.23 9.24 11.53
C THR A 309 -2.60 8.84 12.95
N GLN A 310 -3.34 7.75 13.13
CA GLN A 310 -3.68 7.22 14.45
C GLN A 310 -2.44 6.68 15.16
N LEU A 311 -1.65 5.84 14.49
CA LEU A 311 -0.43 5.22 15.02
C LEU A 311 0.68 6.25 15.30
N GLU A 312 0.78 7.30 14.49
CA GLU A 312 1.68 8.44 14.72
C GLU A 312 1.41 9.10 16.08
N SER A 313 0.15 9.15 16.52
CA SER A 313 -0.26 9.77 17.80
C SER A 313 0.00 8.92 19.05
N LEU A 314 0.43 7.66 18.90
CA LEU A 314 0.72 6.75 20.00
C LEU A 314 2.21 6.78 20.37
N ASP A 315 2.57 6.44 21.60
CA ASP A 315 3.97 6.24 22.00
C ASP A 315 4.44 4.81 21.69
N CYS A 316 4.37 4.43 20.41
CA CYS A 316 4.84 3.14 19.92
C CYS A 316 5.36 3.26 18.48
N ASN A 317 6.27 2.37 18.13
CA ASN A 317 6.63 2.15 16.74
C ASN A 317 5.48 1.41 16.04
N TYR A 318 5.45 1.46 14.71
CA TYR A 318 4.43 0.79 13.94
C TYR A 318 4.91 0.28 12.59
N ILE A 319 4.32 -0.83 12.15
CA ILE A 319 4.37 -1.34 10.78
C ILE A 319 2.94 -1.31 10.26
N VAL A 320 2.73 -0.80 9.05
CA VAL A 320 1.44 -0.88 8.35
C VAL A 320 1.61 -1.73 7.09
N ILE A 321 0.72 -2.70 6.89
CA ILE A 321 0.77 -3.66 5.78
C ILE A 321 -0.54 -3.58 5.02
N SER A 322 -0.48 -3.35 3.72
CA SER A 322 -1.65 -3.29 2.85
C SER A 322 -1.54 -4.28 1.69
N ASP A 323 -2.53 -5.16 1.59
CA ASP A 323 -2.66 -6.12 0.50
C ASP A 323 -3.69 -5.59 -0.51
N PHE A 324 -3.24 -5.23 -1.71
CA PHE A 324 -4.11 -4.78 -2.80
C PHE A 324 -4.23 -5.80 -3.94
N ARG A 325 -3.86 -7.05 -3.68
CA ARG A 325 -4.10 -8.17 -4.60
C ARG A 325 -5.60 -8.44 -4.71
N ALA A 326 -6.00 -9.18 -5.75
CA ALA A 326 -7.39 -9.23 -6.18
C ALA A 326 -7.98 -7.80 -6.35
N ARG A 327 -9.30 -7.64 -6.20
CA ARG A 327 -9.97 -6.34 -6.41
C ARG A 327 -9.68 -5.30 -5.32
N GLY A 328 -9.61 -5.72 -4.07
CA GLY A 328 -9.45 -4.81 -2.93
C GLY A 328 -8.74 -5.44 -1.74
N GLY A 329 -7.98 -6.50 -1.99
CA GLY A 329 -7.18 -7.22 -1.00
C GLY A 329 -7.49 -8.71 -0.98
N ALA A 330 -6.44 -9.51 -0.84
CA ALA A 330 -6.52 -10.97 -0.69
C ALA A 330 -6.34 -11.43 0.77
N PHE A 331 -6.56 -10.51 1.71
CA PHE A 331 -6.54 -10.74 3.17
C PHE A 331 -5.26 -11.38 3.67
N TYR A 332 -4.13 -11.09 3.00
CA TYR A 332 -2.81 -11.64 3.34
C TYR A 332 -2.76 -13.17 3.24
N LEU A 333 -3.68 -13.76 2.49
CA LEU A 333 -3.77 -15.19 2.26
C LEU A 333 -2.91 -15.61 1.09
N ASP A 334 -2.35 -16.80 1.21
CA ASP A 334 -1.77 -17.53 0.10
C ASP A 334 -2.87 -18.05 -0.82
N GLN A 335 -2.58 -18.06 -2.12
CA GLN A 335 -3.38 -18.87 -3.04
C GLN A 335 -3.13 -20.35 -2.77
N TYR A 336 -4.10 -21.19 -3.13
CA TYR A 336 -4.01 -22.64 -2.94
C TYR A 336 -2.71 -23.21 -3.50
N GLY A 337 -2.03 -23.99 -2.67
CA GLY A 337 -0.73 -24.60 -2.97
C GLY A 337 0.47 -23.66 -2.91
N SER A 338 0.31 -22.42 -2.41
CA SER A 338 1.39 -21.47 -2.17
C SER A 338 1.60 -21.21 -0.68
N ASN A 339 2.78 -20.73 -0.33
CA ASN A 339 3.15 -20.14 0.96
C ASN A 339 3.94 -18.83 0.79
N GLU A 340 3.94 -18.28 -0.41
CA GLU A 340 4.78 -17.14 -0.79
C GLU A 340 4.43 -15.86 -0.03
N VAL A 341 3.15 -15.59 0.16
CA VAL A 341 2.67 -14.38 0.85
C VAL A 341 2.98 -14.46 2.33
N SER A 342 2.66 -15.60 2.95
CA SER A 342 2.96 -15.82 4.35
C SER A 342 4.46 -15.72 4.61
N ASN A 343 5.29 -16.33 3.77
CA ASN A 343 6.75 -16.21 3.88
C ASN A 343 7.25 -14.77 3.69
N LEU A 344 6.81 -14.05 2.66
CA LEU A 344 7.25 -12.67 2.41
C LEU A 344 6.94 -11.73 3.58
N ILE A 345 5.71 -11.82 4.13
CA ILE A 345 5.33 -10.99 5.27
C ILE A 345 6.10 -11.41 6.52
N THR A 346 6.26 -12.72 6.77
CA THR A 346 7.04 -13.23 7.90
C THR A 346 8.49 -12.76 7.82
N ASP A 347 9.15 -12.92 6.67
CA ASP A 347 10.54 -12.51 6.46
C ASP A 347 10.72 -11.00 6.69
N PHE A 348 9.77 -10.19 6.22
CA PHE A 348 9.78 -8.75 6.47
C PHE A 348 9.64 -8.43 7.96
N ILE A 349 8.66 -9.02 8.65
CA ILE A 349 8.45 -8.77 10.08
C ILE A 349 9.65 -9.25 10.90
N ASP A 350 10.17 -10.45 10.65
CA ASP A 350 11.31 -11.02 11.35
C ASP A 350 12.58 -10.18 11.14
N ARG A 351 12.78 -9.64 9.94
CA ARG A 351 13.85 -8.66 9.66
C ARG A 351 13.68 -7.41 10.53
N GLU A 352 12.50 -6.79 10.52
CA GLU A 352 12.24 -5.57 11.30
C GLU A 352 12.42 -5.80 12.81
N LEU A 353 11.94 -6.92 13.35
CA LEU A 353 12.09 -7.27 14.76
C LEU A 353 13.57 -7.51 15.13
N SER A 354 14.29 -8.28 14.31
CA SER A 354 15.69 -8.64 14.59
C SER A 354 16.65 -7.46 14.46
N GLU A 355 16.52 -6.63 13.42
CA GLU A 355 17.37 -5.45 13.21
C GLU A 355 17.15 -4.39 14.31
N ASN A 356 15.96 -4.35 14.89
CA ASN A 356 15.59 -3.39 15.93
C ASN A 356 15.62 -3.94 17.35
N ASN A 357 15.94 -5.23 17.53
CA ASN A 357 15.96 -5.94 18.82
C ASN A 357 14.62 -5.83 19.59
N ILE A 358 13.51 -6.04 18.89
CA ILE A 358 12.16 -5.99 19.48
C ILE A 358 11.73 -7.41 19.83
N ASP A 359 11.38 -7.63 21.11
CA ASP A 359 10.82 -8.88 21.59
C ASP A 359 9.35 -9.03 21.13
N SER A 360 8.93 -10.22 20.70
CA SER A 360 7.55 -10.45 20.26
C SER A 360 6.52 -10.19 21.38
N ALA A 361 6.91 -10.31 22.65
CA ALA A 361 6.07 -9.92 23.78
C ALA A 361 5.72 -8.42 23.79
N ASN A 362 6.55 -7.59 23.16
CA ASN A 362 6.33 -6.15 22.97
C ASN A 362 5.70 -5.82 21.61
N VAL A 363 5.16 -6.81 20.91
CA VAL A 363 4.45 -6.65 19.64
C VAL A 363 2.94 -6.79 19.83
N ALA A 364 2.19 -5.89 19.22
CA ALA A 364 0.74 -5.96 19.08
C ALA A 364 0.39 -6.07 17.60
N THR A 365 -0.44 -7.04 17.25
CA THR A 365 -1.05 -7.08 15.91
C THR A 365 -2.44 -6.47 15.97
N PHE A 366 -2.79 -5.67 14.96
CA PHE A 366 -4.12 -5.10 14.82
C PHE A 366 -4.66 -5.28 13.41
N GLY A 367 -5.95 -5.56 13.32
CA GLY A 367 -6.67 -5.56 12.04
C GLY A 367 -8.15 -5.34 12.26
N MET A 368 -8.83 -4.87 11.21
CA MET A 368 -10.28 -4.72 11.19
C MET A 368 -10.87 -5.36 9.94
N SER A 369 -12.01 -6.07 10.06
CA SER A 369 -12.64 -6.80 8.95
C SER A 369 -11.63 -7.75 8.30
N GLY A 370 -11.38 -7.67 6.99
CA GLY A 370 -10.35 -8.45 6.28
C GLY A 370 -8.94 -8.36 6.91
N GLY A 371 -8.59 -7.24 7.55
CA GLY A 371 -7.30 -7.07 8.24
C GLY A 371 -7.13 -8.01 9.44
N THR A 372 -8.23 -8.48 10.03
CA THR A 372 -8.18 -9.42 11.17
C THR A 372 -7.59 -10.77 10.79
N VAL A 373 -7.67 -11.16 9.51
CA VAL A 373 -7.05 -12.38 9.00
C VAL A 373 -5.52 -12.31 9.14
N GLY A 374 -4.92 -11.22 8.65
CA GLY A 374 -3.47 -10.99 8.81
C GLY A 374 -3.07 -10.85 10.28
N ALA A 375 -3.79 -10.01 11.03
CA ALA A 375 -3.48 -9.77 12.44
C ALA A 375 -3.49 -11.06 13.27
N LEU A 376 -4.51 -11.91 13.10
CA LEU A 376 -4.61 -13.18 13.81
C LEU A 376 -3.57 -14.20 13.33
N TYR A 377 -3.40 -14.35 12.01
CA TYR A 377 -2.48 -15.33 11.43
C TYR A 377 -1.03 -15.06 11.86
N PHE A 378 -0.52 -13.85 11.59
CA PHE A 378 0.85 -13.50 11.92
C PHE A 378 1.06 -13.32 13.41
N GLY A 379 0.08 -12.72 14.12
CA GLY A 379 0.14 -12.57 15.57
C GLY A 379 0.25 -13.90 16.31
N ALA A 380 -0.49 -14.91 15.85
CA ALA A 380 -0.41 -16.24 16.45
C ALA A 380 0.93 -16.94 16.18
N ARG A 381 1.41 -16.90 14.94
CA ARG A 381 2.68 -17.55 14.56
C ARG A 381 3.90 -16.92 15.23
N LEU A 382 3.90 -15.61 15.41
CA LEU A 382 4.97 -14.87 16.09
C LEU A 382 4.87 -14.94 17.62
N GLY A 383 3.74 -15.41 18.17
CA GLY A 383 3.50 -15.44 19.61
C GLY A 383 3.52 -14.05 20.24
N VAL A 384 2.90 -13.08 19.58
CA VAL A 384 2.99 -11.66 20.00
C VAL A 384 2.29 -11.39 21.33
N GLY A 385 2.69 -10.32 22.03
CA GLY A 385 2.09 -9.94 23.32
C GLY A 385 0.61 -9.59 23.24
N LYS A 386 0.15 -8.99 22.13
CA LYS A 386 -1.27 -8.65 21.93
C LYS A 386 -1.77 -8.99 20.52
N ILE A 387 -2.94 -9.59 20.44
CA ILE A 387 -3.69 -9.75 19.19
C ILE A 387 -5.00 -8.98 19.32
N ILE A 388 -5.20 -7.94 18.52
CA ILE A 388 -6.35 -7.03 18.63
C ILE A 388 -7.18 -7.10 17.34
N LEU A 389 -8.40 -7.62 17.45
CA LEU A 389 -9.25 -7.93 16.30
C LEU A 389 -10.54 -7.11 16.35
N GLY A 390 -10.75 -6.25 15.35
CA GLY A 390 -11.99 -5.51 15.14
C GLY A 390 -12.89 -6.15 14.10
N LYS A 391 -14.10 -6.57 14.46
CA LYS A 391 -15.07 -7.24 13.57
C LYS A 391 -14.43 -8.42 12.81
N PRO A 392 -14.00 -9.47 13.54
CA PRO A 392 -13.21 -10.55 12.97
C PRO A 392 -13.88 -11.31 11.84
N ILE A 393 -13.07 -11.69 10.84
CA ILE A 393 -13.37 -12.77 9.89
C ILE A 393 -12.50 -13.96 10.31
N TYR A 394 -13.13 -15.09 10.62
CA TYR A 394 -12.46 -16.26 11.19
C TYR A 394 -12.63 -17.53 10.35
N LYS A 395 -13.86 -17.89 9.96
CA LYS A 395 -14.11 -19.03 9.08
C LYS A 395 -14.16 -18.54 7.64
N ILE A 396 -12.98 -18.36 7.05
CA ILE A 396 -12.77 -17.69 5.76
C ILE A 396 -13.54 -18.38 4.63
N GLY A 397 -13.49 -19.71 4.56
CA GLY A 397 -14.20 -20.48 3.53
C GLY A 397 -15.71 -20.33 3.67
N LYS A 398 -16.22 -20.43 4.90
CA LYS A 398 -17.64 -20.19 5.20
C LYS A 398 -18.07 -18.77 4.83
N PHE A 399 -17.30 -17.77 5.25
CA PHE A 399 -17.52 -16.35 4.93
C PHE A 399 -17.59 -16.13 3.41
N LEU A 400 -16.60 -16.62 2.67
CA LEU A 400 -16.52 -16.44 1.21
C LEU A 400 -17.61 -17.20 0.44
N ASN A 401 -18.21 -18.22 1.05
CA ASN A 401 -19.31 -18.99 0.47
C ASN A 401 -20.72 -18.44 0.80
N LYS A 402 -20.82 -17.32 1.54
CA LYS A 402 -22.11 -16.66 1.80
C LYS A 402 -22.58 -15.91 0.56
N LEU A 403 -23.36 -16.60 -0.28
CA LEU A 403 -23.87 -16.00 -1.52
C LEU A 403 -24.79 -14.80 -1.26
N GLU A 404 -25.45 -14.75 -0.10
CA GLU A 404 -26.27 -13.63 0.35
C GLU A 404 -25.47 -12.32 0.41
N LEU A 405 -24.17 -12.37 0.73
CA LEU A 405 -23.32 -11.18 0.68
C LEU A 405 -23.24 -10.61 -0.74
N ALA A 406 -23.12 -11.48 -1.74
CA ALA A 406 -23.07 -11.06 -3.14
C ALA A 406 -24.45 -10.63 -3.69
N THR A 407 -25.53 -11.29 -3.28
CA THR A 407 -26.89 -11.04 -3.81
C THR A 407 -27.63 -9.92 -3.08
N ASP A 408 -27.59 -9.92 -1.75
CA ASP A 408 -28.44 -9.08 -0.92
C ASP A 408 -27.71 -7.80 -0.50
N PHE A 409 -26.39 -7.88 -0.32
CA PHE A 409 -25.53 -6.76 0.06
C PHE A 409 -24.69 -6.20 -1.11
N GLY A 410 -24.67 -6.90 -2.25
CA GLY A 410 -23.93 -6.47 -3.44
C GLY A 410 -22.41 -6.65 -3.35
N GLU A 411 -21.92 -7.38 -2.33
CA GLU A 411 -20.51 -7.62 -2.04
C GLU A 411 -19.91 -8.71 -2.94
N ARG A 412 -20.07 -8.56 -4.26
CA ARG A 412 -19.65 -9.55 -5.28
C ARG A 412 -18.15 -9.90 -5.24
N TRP A 413 -17.35 -9.05 -4.61
CA TRP A 413 -15.93 -9.27 -4.43
C TRP A 413 -15.61 -10.51 -3.58
N VAL A 414 -16.54 -11.02 -2.76
CA VAL A 414 -16.32 -12.28 -2.00
C VAL A 414 -16.14 -13.47 -2.93
N VAL A 415 -16.93 -13.54 -4.01
CA VAL A 415 -16.83 -14.60 -5.03
C VAL A 415 -15.54 -14.45 -5.83
N GLU A 416 -15.13 -13.21 -6.12
CA GLU A 416 -13.88 -12.90 -6.80
C GLU A 416 -12.67 -13.30 -5.94
N LEU A 417 -12.70 -13.01 -4.65
CA LEU A 417 -11.65 -13.38 -3.72
C LEU A 417 -11.56 -14.91 -3.60
N PHE A 418 -12.68 -15.62 -3.49
CA PHE A 418 -12.69 -17.07 -3.51
C PHE A 418 -12.04 -17.64 -4.78
N THR A 419 -12.42 -17.10 -5.94
CA THR A 419 -11.87 -17.52 -7.25
C THR A 419 -10.37 -17.26 -7.31
N TYR A 420 -9.93 -16.08 -6.88
CA TYR A 420 -8.52 -15.70 -6.83
C TYR A 420 -7.70 -16.64 -5.92
N LEU A 421 -8.19 -16.94 -4.72
CA LEU A 421 -7.48 -17.78 -3.76
C LEU A 421 -7.42 -19.25 -4.18
N THR A 422 -8.49 -19.77 -4.79
CA THR A 422 -8.55 -21.17 -5.21
C THR A 422 -7.91 -21.43 -6.57
N LYS A 423 -7.61 -20.38 -7.34
CA LYS A 423 -7.17 -20.48 -8.75
C LYS A 423 -8.14 -21.27 -9.64
N THR A 424 -9.42 -21.37 -9.26
CA THR A 424 -10.43 -22.03 -10.10
C THR A 424 -10.81 -21.15 -11.28
N THR A 425 -11.20 -21.78 -12.38
CA THR A 425 -11.67 -21.10 -13.61
C THR A 425 -13.19 -20.92 -13.63
N GLY A 426 -13.87 -21.16 -12.51
CA GLY A 426 -15.34 -21.09 -12.42
C GLY A 426 -16.03 -22.42 -12.69
N ASN A 427 -15.31 -23.55 -12.67
CA ASN A 427 -15.90 -24.88 -12.70
C ASN A 427 -16.57 -25.18 -11.35
N LEU A 428 -17.89 -25.33 -11.35
CA LEU A 428 -18.69 -25.55 -10.14
C LEU A 428 -18.24 -26.79 -9.34
N ILE A 429 -17.79 -27.85 -10.02
CA ILE A 429 -17.30 -29.07 -9.34
C ILE A 429 -16.01 -28.78 -8.56
N GLU A 430 -15.10 -27.97 -9.13
CA GLU A 430 -13.88 -27.56 -8.43
C GLU A 430 -14.19 -26.66 -7.24
N ILE A 431 -15.14 -25.73 -7.41
CA ILE A 431 -15.62 -24.84 -6.34
C ILE A 431 -16.16 -25.67 -5.18
N ASP A 432 -17.05 -26.63 -5.46
CA ASP A 432 -17.62 -27.53 -4.45
C ASP A 432 -16.53 -28.32 -3.71
N GLN A 433 -15.54 -28.86 -4.44
CA GLN A 433 -14.40 -29.56 -3.83
C GLN A 433 -13.57 -28.65 -2.92
N PHE A 434 -13.35 -27.38 -3.30
CA PHE A 434 -12.63 -26.43 -2.45
C PHE A 434 -13.42 -26.09 -1.18
N ILE A 435 -14.73 -25.89 -1.29
CA ILE A 435 -15.62 -25.66 -0.14
C ILE A 435 -15.59 -26.88 0.78
N GLU A 436 -15.71 -28.09 0.23
CA GLU A 436 -15.70 -29.35 0.97
C GLU A 436 -14.36 -29.61 1.67
N SER A 437 -13.23 -29.22 1.07
CA SER A 437 -11.91 -29.41 1.68
C SER A 437 -11.69 -28.56 2.93
N ARG A 438 -12.51 -27.52 3.14
CA ARG A 438 -12.43 -26.59 4.29
C ARG A 438 -11.05 -25.96 4.51
N TRP A 439 -10.18 -25.98 3.50
CA TRP A 439 -8.80 -25.51 3.65
C TRP A 439 -8.73 -24.06 4.16
N LEU A 440 -9.57 -23.17 3.61
CA LEU A 440 -9.69 -21.78 4.05
C LEU A 440 -10.19 -21.65 5.50
N ASP A 441 -11.12 -22.50 5.92
CA ASP A 441 -11.67 -22.49 7.29
C ASP A 441 -10.68 -22.98 8.35
N ASP A 442 -9.64 -23.68 7.91
CA ASP A 442 -8.60 -24.26 8.76
C ASP A 442 -7.34 -23.40 8.87
N ILE A 443 -7.17 -22.35 8.04
CA ILE A 443 -5.99 -21.47 8.05
C ILE A 443 -5.78 -20.82 9.44
N LEU A 444 -6.79 -20.09 9.92
CA LEU A 444 -6.68 -19.36 11.19
C LEU A 444 -6.69 -20.28 12.42
N PRO A 445 -7.54 -21.33 12.49
CA PRO A 445 -7.40 -22.36 13.51
C PRO A 445 -6.02 -23.06 13.48
N GLY A 446 -5.46 -23.30 12.30
CA GLY A 446 -4.13 -23.88 12.13
C GLY A 446 -3.05 -23.00 12.73
N ALA A 447 -3.05 -21.70 12.40
CA ALA A 447 -2.11 -20.74 12.99
C ALA A 447 -2.19 -20.68 14.51
N LEU A 448 -3.40 -20.77 15.09
CA LEU A 448 -3.58 -20.82 16.56
C LEU A 448 -3.07 -22.11 17.20
N ARG A 449 -3.14 -23.25 16.49
CA ARG A 449 -2.61 -24.54 16.98
C ARG A 449 -1.09 -24.62 16.89
N GLU A 450 -0.50 -24.00 15.88
CA GLU A 450 0.95 -24.02 15.63
C GLU A 450 1.69 -22.93 16.41
N GLY A 451 1.02 -21.82 16.72
CA GLY A 451 1.58 -20.69 17.47
C GLY A 451 1.77 -20.95 18.96
N THR A 452 2.56 -20.09 19.62
CA THR A 452 2.74 -20.10 21.08
C THR A 452 2.11 -18.84 21.68
N LEU A 453 0.94 -18.98 22.29
CA LEU A 453 0.12 -17.85 22.76
C LEU A 453 0.19 -17.60 24.28
N SER A 454 1.10 -18.27 25.00
CA SER A 454 1.10 -18.28 26.47
C SER A 454 1.27 -16.89 27.11
N GLU A 455 1.90 -15.95 26.40
CA GLU A 455 2.02 -14.55 26.83
C GLU A 455 1.03 -13.60 26.13
N THR A 456 0.30 -14.10 25.13
CA THR A 456 -0.60 -13.31 24.29
C THR A 456 -1.90 -12.96 25.00
N VAL A 457 -2.23 -11.67 25.03
CA VAL A 457 -3.57 -11.17 25.38
C VAL A 457 -4.33 -10.87 24.09
N ALA A 458 -5.40 -11.63 23.84
CA ALA A 458 -6.27 -11.42 22.70
C ALA A 458 -7.43 -10.49 23.07
N HIS A 459 -7.64 -9.43 22.28
CA HIS A 459 -8.74 -8.49 22.40
C HIS A 459 -9.64 -8.62 21.17
N VAL A 460 -10.93 -8.85 21.37
CA VAL A 460 -11.90 -9.06 20.27
C VAL A 460 -13.07 -8.10 20.39
N PHE A 461 -13.24 -7.22 19.41
CA PHE A 461 -14.42 -6.38 19.25
C PHE A 461 -15.37 -7.04 18.24
N SER A 462 -16.55 -7.45 18.68
CA SER A 462 -17.54 -8.13 17.83
C SER A 462 -18.87 -7.38 17.81
N LEU A 463 -19.56 -7.44 16.68
CA LEU A 463 -20.92 -6.94 16.54
C LEU A 463 -21.95 -8.07 16.58
N ASP A 464 -23.15 -7.77 17.07
CA ASP A 464 -24.23 -8.75 17.25
C ASP A 464 -24.96 -9.10 15.97
N GLU A 465 -25.09 -8.14 15.06
CA GLU A 465 -25.76 -8.27 13.78
C GLU A 465 -24.75 -8.38 12.62
N ASP A 466 -23.49 -8.75 12.90
CA ASP A 466 -22.44 -8.90 11.90
C ASP A 466 -22.78 -9.98 10.86
N GLU A 467 -23.22 -9.52 9.69
CA GLU A 467 -23.64 -10.31 8.55
C GLU A 467 -22.48 -10.99 7.82
N TYR A 468 -21.24 -10.53 8.03
CA TYR A 468 -20.05 -11.13 7.41
C TYR A 468 -19.69 -12.44 8.10
N ASP A 469 -19.21 -12.40 9.35
CA ASP A 469 -18.76 -13.62 10.06
C ASP A 469 -19.02 -13.60 11.58
N GLY A 470 -20.05 -12.87 12.02
CA GLY A 470 -20.43 -12.80 13.44
C GLY A 470 -20.73 -14.15 14.09
N GLU A 471 -21.23 -15.11 13.33
CA GLU A 471 -21.51 -16.47 13.78
C GLU A 471 -20.27 -17.29 14.15
N SER A 472 -19.08 -16.90 13.66
CA SER A 472 -17.82 -17.58 13.96
C SER A 472 -17.15 -17.07 15.23
N ILE A 473 -17.63 -15.97 15.82
CA ILE A 473 -17.06 -15.37 17.03
C ILE A 473 -17.01 -16.34 18.22
N PRO A 474 -18.04 -17.13 18.54
CA PRO A 474 -17.94 -18.12 19.62
C PRO A 474 -16.82 -19.14 19.41
N VAL A 475 -16.59 -19.57 18.16
CA VAL A 475 -15.52 -20.52 17.80
C VAL A 475 -14.16 -19.84 17.93
N LEU A 476 -13.99 -18.63 17.39
CA LEU A 476 -12.76 -17.84 17.55
C LEU A 476 -12.36 -17.69 19.02
N LEU A 477 -13.31 -17.32 19.89
CA LEU A 477 -13.04 -17.13 21.32
C LEU A 477 -12.68 -18.44 22.03
N SER A 478 -13.26 -19.57 21.59
CA SER A 478 -12.89 -20.89 22.08
C SER A 478 -11.48 -21.26 21.64
N ASP A 479 -11.17 -21.08 20.35
CA ASP A 479 -9.90 -21.49 19.75
C ASP A 479 -8.73 -20.65 20.28
N LEU A 480 -8.93 -19.35 20.53
CA LEU A 480 -7.94 -18.51 21.23
C LEU A 480 -7.63 -19.04 22.64
N LYS A 481 -8.65 -19.46 23.39
CA LYS A 481 -8.47 -20.01 24.74
C LYS A 481 -7.78 -21.37 24.70
N SER A 482 -8.21 -22.27 23.82
CA SER A 482 -7.61 -23.61 23.70
C SER A 482 -6.21 -23.58 23.08
N GLY A 483 -5.90 -22.57 22.26
CA GLY A 483 -4.55 -22.30 21.77
C GLY A 483 -3.59 -21.76 22.83
N GLY A 484 -4.08 -21.55 24.07
CA GLY A 484 -3.25 -21.18 25.20
C GLY A 484 -3.03 -19.67 25.38
N ALA A 485 -3.87 -18.82 24.78
CA ALA A 485 -3.81 -17.38 25.02
C ALA A 485 -3.90 -17.07 26.52
N LYS A 486 -2.96 -16.26 27.02
CA LYS A 486 -2.90 -15.80 28.43
C LYS A 486 -4.25 -15.27 28.91
N ARG A 487 -4.91 -14.48 28.06
CA ARG A 487 -6.24 -13.92 28.31
C ARG A 487 -6.94 -13.64 26.99
N VAL A 488 -8.26 -13.80 26.99
CA VAL A 488 -9.13 -13.46 25.86
C VAL A 488 -10.21 -12.51 26.38
N GLU A 489 -10.19 -11.28 25.89
CA GLU A 489 -11.13 -10.21 26.22
C GLU A 489 -12.05 -9.96 25.02
N ARG A 490 -13.35 -9.82 25.30
CA ARG A 490 -14.35 -9.52 24.27
C ARG A 490 -15.09 -8.23 24.61
N ARG A 491 -15.11 -7.28 23.68
CA ARG A 491 -16.08 -6.19 23.64
C ARG A 491 -17.18 -6.54 22.65
N ARG A 492 -18.43 -6.45 23.12
CA ARG A 492 -19.63 -6.77 22.34
C ARG A 492 -20.45 -5.50 22.17
N GLU A 493 -20.85 -5.19 20.95
CA GLU A 493 -21.67 -4.03 20.60
C GLU A 493 -22.76 -4.47 19.60
N SER A 494 -23.82 -3.68 19.46
CA SER A 494 -24.83 -3.89 18.41
C SER A 494 -24.46 -3.09 17.15
N GLY A 495 -24.75 -3.67 15.98
CA GLY A 495 -24.57 -3.11 14.66
C GLY A 495 -24.26 -4.15 13.59
N TYR A 496 -24.34 -3.72 12.33
CA TYR A 496 -23.90 -4.47 11.15
C TYR A 496 -22.42 -4.24 10.86
N HIS A 497 -21.82 -5.09 10.03
CA HIS A 497 -20.36 -5.10 9.79
C HIS A 497 -19.80 -3.75 9.30
N SER A 498 -20.61 -2.99 8.55
CA SER A 498 -20.25 -1.66 8.04
C SER A 498 -20.30 -0.54 9.08
N GLU A 499 -20.93 -0.75 10.24
CA GLU A 499 -21.13 0.24 11.30
C GLU A 499 -20.01 0.19 12.35
N LYS A 500 -19.92 1.15 13.28
CA LYS A 500 -18.99 1.09 14.44
C LYS A 500 -17.49 1.12 14.12
N THR A 501 -17.10 1.56 12.93
CA THR A 501 -15.68 1.67 12.55
C THR A 501 -14.90 2.63 13.43
N THR A 502 -15.47 3.80 13.75
CA THR A 502 -14.83 4.79 14.64
C THR A 502 -14.61 4.20 16.04
N GLU A 503 -15.63 3.53 16.58
CA GLU A 503 -15.58 2.92 17.90
C GLU A 503 -14.55 1.79 18.01
N VAL A 504 -14.35 1.00 16.94
CA VAL A 504 -13.28 0.00 16.87
C VAL A 504 -11.91 0.67 16.92
N VAL A 505 -11.70 1.73 16.15
CA VAL A 505 -10.42 2.46 16.12
C VAL A 505 -10.14 3.11 17.48
N GLU A 506 -11.12 3.79 18.07
CA GLU A 506 -10.98 4.38 19.41
C GLU A 506 -10.66 3.32 20.48
N TRP A 507 -11.33 2.17 20.43
CA TRP A 507 -11.08 1.05 21.33
C TRP A 507 -9.66 0.49 21.18
N PHE A 508 -9.20 0.26 19.94
CA PHE A 508 -7.83 -0.16 19.66
C PHE A 508 -6.81 0.84 20.19
N MET A 509 -7.01 2.13 19.92
CA MET A 509 -6.12 3.20 20.37
C MET A 509 -5.99 3.24 21.89
N ASN A 510 -7.08 3.02 22.62
CA ASN A 510 -7.05 2.95 24.09
C ASN A 510 -6.29 1.72 24.59
N ILE A 511 -6.45 0.55 23.96
CA ILE A 511 -5.68 -0.65 24.33
C ILE A 511 -4.17 -0.41 24.22
N ILE A 512 -3.72 0.30 23.18
CA ILE A 512 -2.30 0.57 23.00
C ILE A 512 -1.80 1.66 23.96
N LYS A 513 -2.61 2.68 24.25
CA LYS A 513 -2.25 3.72 25.25
C LYS A 513 -2.12 3.14 26.66
N ASP A 514 -2.98 2.17 26.99
CA ASP A 514 -2.99 1.50 28.30
C ASP A 514 -2.12 0.24 28.32
N TRP A 515 -1.33 0.02 27.26
CA TRP A 515 -0.37 -1.08 27.24
C TRP A 515 0.82 -0.68 28.09
N ASP A 516 0.89 -1.22 29.31
CA ASP A 516 2.06 -1.12 30.19
C ASP A 516 3.14 -2.13 29.81
#